data_AF-A0A257HLN3-F1
#
_entry.id   AF-A0A257HLN3-F1
#
_cell.length_a   1.000
_cell.length_b   1.000
_cell.length_c   1.000
_cell.angle_alpha   90.00
_cell.angle_beta   90.00
_cell.angle_gamma   90.00
#
_symmetry.space_group_name_H-M   'P 1'
#
loop_
_entity.id
_entity.type
_entity.pdbx_description
1 polymer ?
#
loop_
_entity_poly.entity_id
_entity_poly.type
_entity_poly.pdbx_seq_one_letter_code
_entity_poly.pdbx_strand_id
1 'polypeptide(L)'
;MEVFVYQPTSDQLRTPDKPVVHLNVNTSVQAIDTSVGVASVPFAILVNRSAGSFRLFGLARLKAAMRRAGLGQEVPLVLCTGSELHDRALELVHQGAQTLGILGGDGSARTVALALRGLDVPILPLPGGTLNRLCHRVHGHADLGQTLRDLGNAKPVWLSGGLANEHVFLVASGFGPWMGFHTMRETMRRHGFWAGLGALKTLRHDLFAGRLSLSANRQACDVVIAAPGQVDEAFGLGTKEIDFPETRLETAQARFSGLGNVMWLALAVLFRRWRNLSFAKTQISDRLSVSCGGDEIIGLVDGEKCQFGDHLVLRALPRAALVLSTKGSQG
;
A
#
# COMPACT_ATOMS: atom_id res chain seq x y z
N MET A 1 5.88 11.81 18.68
CA MET A 1 5.50 10.94 17.55
C MET A 1 4.01 11.14 17.37
N GLU A 2 3.62 12.21 16.68
CA GLU A 2 2.21 12.50 16.42
C GLU A 2 1.76 11.62 15.26
N VAL A 3 0.77 10.77 15.51
CA VAL A 3 0.07 10.03 14.49
C VAL A 3 -0.79 11.05 13.76
N PHE A 4 -0.50 11.34 12.49
CA PHE A 4 -1.34 12.20 11.66
C PHE A 4 -2.68 11.50 11.43
N VAL A 5 -3.67 11.85 12.25
CA VAL A 5 -5.07 11.39 12.15
C VAL A 5 -5.73 12.17 11.02
N TYR A 6 -5.99 11.50 9.91
CA TYR A 6 -6.62 12.11 8.74
C TYR A 6 -8.14 12.23 8.93
N GLN A 7 -8.69 13.44 8.80
CA GLN A 7 -10.14 13.66 8.75
C GLN A 7 -10.56 14.08 7.33
N PRO A 8 -11.41 13.28 6.63
CA PRO A 8 -11.86 13.64 5.28
C PRO A 8 -12.82 14.83 5.30
N THR A 9 -12.65 15.77 4.36
CA THR A 9 -13.63 16.81 4.04
C THR A 9 -14.67 16.30 3.02
N SER A 10 -15.87 16.87 3.08
CA SER A 10 -17.05 16.47 2.28
C SER A 10 -16.82 16.47 0.76
N ASP A 11 -15.92 17.32 0.26
CA ASP A 11 -15.58 17.41 -1.17
C ASP A 11 -14.70 16.26 -1.67
N GLN A 12 -13.88 15.64 -0.80
CA GLN A 12 -13.05 14.49 -1.19
C GLN A 12 -13.85 13.19 -1.34
N LEU A 13 -15.16 13.22 -1.04
CA LEU A 13 -16.12 12.15 -1.30
C LEU A 13 -16.92 12.36 -2.59
N ARG A 14 -16.78 13.50 -3.28
CA ARG A 14 -17.47 13.78 -4.55
C ARG A 14 -16.64 13.34 -5.75
N THR A 15 -17.30 12.76 -6.75
CA THR A 15 -16.75 12.52 -8.09
C THR A 15 -16.59 13.85 -8.84
N PRO A 16 -15.39 14.22 -9.32
CA PRO A 16 -15.25 15.38 -10.21
C PRO A 16 -15.63 15.03 -11.66
N ASP A 17 -16.38 15.95 -12.26
CA ASP A 17 -16.87 15.95 -13.65
C ASP A 17 -15.83 16.35 -14.70
N LYS A 18 -14.54 16.53 -14.34
CA LYS A 18 -13.51 17.00 -15.28
C LYS A 18 -12.42 15.96 -15.56
N PRO A 19 -12.02 15.78 -16.84
CA PRO A 19 -10.93 14.90 -17.21
C PRO A 19 -9.58 15.40 -16.67
N VAL A 20 -8.76 14.47 -16.20
CA VAL A 20 -7.38 14.71 -15.74
C VAL A 20 -6.53 15.12 -16.94
N VAL A 21 -5.79 16.23 -16.81
CA VAL A 21 -4.94 16.81 -17.85
C VAL A 21 -3.88 15.79 -18.29
N HIS A 22 -3.76 15.56 -19.60
CA HIS A 22 -2.69 14.75 -20.18
C HIS A 22 -1.32 15.38 -19.90
N LEU A 23 -0.39 14.61 -19.31
CA LEU A 23 1.01 15.02 -19.16
C LEU A 23 1.66 15.19 -20.54
N ASN A 24 2.02 16.42 -20.90
CA ASN A 24 2.80 16.71 -22.08
C ASN A 24 4.29 16.64 -21.71
N VAL A 25 4.96 15.53 -22.01
CA VAL A 25 6.38 15.30 -21.62
C VAL A 25 7.37 16.01 -22.57
N ASN A 26 6.94 17.07 -23.26
CA ASN A 26 7.80 17.90 -24.10
C ASN A 26 8.15 19.21 -23.38
N THR A 27 9.09 19.15 -22.45
CA THR A 27 9.74 20.37 -21.93
C THR A 27 11.23 20.13 -21.77
N SER A 28 11.98 20.73 -22.68
CA SER A 28 13.40 21.03 -22.57
C SER A 28 13.65 21.94 -21.36
N VAL A 29 14.68 21.65 -20.55
CA VAL A 29 15.07 22.50 -19.41
C VAL A 29 16.57 22.74 -19.43
N GLN A 30 16.96 24.00 -19.24
CA GLN A 30 18.35 24.45 -19.13
C GLN A 30 18.87 24.29 -17.69
N ALA A 31 20.18 24.06 -17.56
CA ALA A 31 20.88 24.03 -16.27
C ALA A 31 20.86 25.42 -15.59
N ILE A 32 20.58 25.47 -14.28
CA ILE A 32 20.69 26.71 -13.50
C ILE A 32 21.60 26.51 -12.28
N ASP A 33 22.57 27.42 -12.19
CA ASP A 33 23.47 27.69 -11.08
C ASP A 33 22.76 28.49 -9.97
N THR A 34 23.18 28.30 -8.72
CA THR A 34 22.51 28.62 -7.45
C THR A 34 22.29 30.10 -7.08
N SER A 35 22.07 31.00 -8.04
CA SER A 35 21.85 32.44 -7.75
C SER A 35 20.69 33.14 -8.50
N VAL A 36 19.76 32.41 -9.12
CA VAL A 36 18.57 33.00 -9.77
C VAL A 36 17.32 32.19 -9.42
N GLY A 37 16.19 32.88 -9.21
CA GLY A 37 14.88 32.30 -8.88
C GLY A 37 14.57 31.06 -9.71
N VAL A 38 14.42 29.93 -9.02
CA VAL A 38 14.48 28.59 -9.62
C VAL A 38 13.19 28.32 -10.41
N ALA A 39 13.36 28.05 -11.70
CA ALA A 39 12.30 27.66 -12.61
C ALA A 39 11.62 26.34 -12.16
N SER A 40 10.32 26.24 -12.43
CA SER A 40 9.42 25.13 -12.09
C SER A 40 10.03 23.75 -12.40
N VAL A 41 10.17 22.90 -11.39
CA VAL A 41 10.63 21.51 -11.55
C VAL A 41 9.39 20.62 -11.79
N PRO A 42 9.11 20.11 -13.00
CA PRO A 42 7.89 19.33 -13.23
C PRO A 42 7.92 17.94 -12.57
N PHE A 43 9.11 17.36 -12.34
CA PHE A 43 9.29 16.04 -11.75
C PHE A 43 10.50 15.96 -10.82
N ALA A 44 10.32 15.46 -9.59
CA ALA A 44 11.39 15.21 -8.63
C ALA A 44 11.25 13.82 -8.00
N ILE A 45 12.35 13.24 -7.52
CA ILE A 45 12.35 11.94 -6.85
C ILE A 45 12.77 12.09 -5.39
N LEU A 46 11.84 11.77 -4.48
CA LEU A 46 12.11 11.59 -3.07
C LEU A 46 12.75 10.22 -2.83
N VAL A 47 13.81 10.19 -2.03
CA VAL A 47 14.56 8.98 -1.72
C VAL A 47 14.62 8.78 -0.21
N ASN A 48 13.96 7.74 0.29
CA ASN A 48 13.99 7.41 1.71
C ASN A 48 15.29 6.68 2.08
N ARG A 49 16.25 7.41 2.67
CA ARG A 49 17.54 6.86 3.11
C ARG A 49 17.44 5.82 4.23
N SER A 50 16.32 5.84 4.96
CA SER A 50 16.06 4.94 6.09
C SER A 50 15.42 3.61 5.69
N ALA A 51 15.02 3.44 4.42
CA ALA A 51 14.41 2.21 3.94
C ALA A 51 15.41 1.03 3.96
N GLY A 52 14.98 -0.11 4.51
CA GLY A 52 15.87 -1.24 4.85
C GLY A 52 16.73 -1.77 3.70
N SER A 53 16.19 -1.84 2.48
CA SER A 53 16.92 -2.33 1.29
C SER A 53 17.77 -1.25 0.59
N PHE A 54 17.63 0.03 0.97
CA PHE A 54 18.33 1.17 0.35
C PHE A 54 19.75 1.36 0.90
N ARG A 55 20.01 0.93 2.15
CA ARG A 55 21.23 1.24 2.94
C ARG A 55 22.58 0.82 2.34
N LEU A 56 22.61 0.00 1.27
CA LEU A 56 23.87 -0.43 0.63
C LEU A 56 24.02 -0.05 -0.86
N PHE A 57 22.96 -0.04 -1.67
CA PHE A 57 23.10 0.08 -3.14
C PHE A 57 22.05 0.95 -3.84
N GLY A 58 21.09 1.54 -3.10
CA GLY A 58 19.88 2.11 -3.70
C GLY A 58 20.12 3.33 -4.60
N LEU A 59 20.95 4.29 -4.16
CA LEU A 59 21.18 5.52 -4.93
C LEU A 59 22.01 5.29 -6.20
N ALA A 60 23.06 4.46 -6.11
CA ALA A 60 23.88 4.13 -7.28
C ALA A 60 23.07 3.34 -8.31
N ARG A 61 22.23 2.39 -7.85
CA ARG A 61 21.31 1.65 -8.71
C ARG A 61 20.29 2.56 -9.37
N LEU A 62 19.69 3.49 -8.62
CA LEU A 62 18.76 4.49 -9.18
C LEU A 62 19.44 5.33 -10.25
N LYS A 63 20.59 5.95 -9.95
CA LYS A 63 21.35 6.76 -10.90
C LYS A 63 21.76 5.97 -12.14
N ALA A 64 22.11 4.69 -11.99
CA ALA A 64 22.43 3.83 -13.13
C ALA A 64 21.19 3.47 -13.96
N ALA A 65 20.05 3.22 -13.31
CA ALA A 65 18.78 2.94 -13.99
C ALA A 65 18.27 4.18 -14.75
N MET A 66 18.33 5.36 -14.13
CA MET A 66 18.00 6.64 -14.77
C MET A 66 18.86 6.88 -16.01
N ARG A 67 20.19 6.73 -15.91
CA ARG A 67 21.10 6.85 -17.07
C ARG A 67 20.74 5.89 -18.20
N ARG A 68 20.44 4.63 -17.89
CA ARG A 68 20.03 3.63 -18.89
C ARG A 68 18.66 3.91 -19.51
N ALA A 69 17.77 4.57 -18.77
CA ALA A 69 16.47 5.00 -19.26
C ALA A 69 16.54 6.32 -20.06
N GLY A 70 17.73 6.89 -20.27
CA GLY A 70 17.87 8.19 -20.93
C GLY A 70 17.47 9.37 -20.03
N LEU A 71 17.19 9.14 -18.75
CA LEU A 71 16.92 10.17 -17.75
C LEU A 71 18.27 10.72 -17.27
N GLY A 72 18.91 11.48 -18.16
CA GLY A 72 20.35 11.74 -18.15
C GLY A 72 20.86 12.60 -17.02
N GLN A 73 20.28 13.79 -16.76
CA GLN A 73 20.85 14.75 -15.81
C GLN A 73 19.89 15.72 -15.07
N GLU A 74 18.57 15.64 -15.23
CA GLU A 74 17.70 16.79 -14.87
C GLU A 74 16.58 16.49 -13.85
N VAL A 75 16.53 15.29 -13.25
CA VAL A 75 15.52 14.98 -12.21
C VAL A 75 16.14 15.17 -10.82
N PRO A 76 15.70 16.16 -10.03
CA PRO A 76 16.24 16.37 -8.68
C PRO A 76 15.98 15.16 -7.79
N LEU A 77 17.02 14.72 -7.08
CA LEU A 77 16.94 13.66 -6.07
C LEU A 77 16.96 14.30 -4.70
N VAL A 78 15.88 14.14 -3.94
CA VAL A 78 15.74 14.70 -2.59
C VAL A 78 15.84 13.58 -1.56
N LEU A 79 16.97 13.53 -0.85
CA LEU A 79 17.22 12.50 0.16
C LEU A 79 16.60 12.92 1.49
N CYS A 80 15.77 12.06 2.05
CA CYS A 80 15.08 12.30 3.32
C CYS A 80 14.94 11.01 4.12
N THR A 81 14.67 11.11 5.41
CA THR A 81 14.28 10.00 6.29
C THR A 81 12.77 9.75 6.20
N GLY A 82 12.31 8.62 6.75
CA GLY A 82 10.89 8.27 6.71
C GLY A 82 9.98 9.33 7.35
N SER A 83 10.42 9.95 8.45
CA SER A 83 9.66 11.02 9.13
C SER A 83 9.62 12.33 8.36
N GLU A 84 10.58 12.59 7.47
CA GLU A 84 10.66 13.81 6.66
C GLU A 84 9.84 13.70 5.35
N LEU A 85 9.42 12.49 4.95
CA LEU A 85 8.80 12.26 3.63
C LEU A 85 7.54 13.08 3.40
N HIS A 86 6.69 13.21 4.43
CA HIS A 86 5.42 13.95 4.32
C HIS A 86 5.66 15.42 4.01
N ASP A 87 6.43 16.10 4.87
CA ASP A 87 6.70 17.53 4.74
C ASP A 87 7.47 17.86 3.46
N ARG A 88 8.46 17.02 3.11
CA ARG A 88 9.26 17.21 1.89
C ARG A 88 8.44 17.02 0.61
N ALA A 89 7.44 16.13 0.62
CA ALA A 89 6.55 15.99 -0.52
C ALA A 89 5.71 17.25 -0.75
N LEU A 90 5.12 17.79 0.32
CA LEU A 90 4.34 19.02 0.25
C LEU A 90 5.20 20.22 -0.16
N GLU A 91 6.41 20.35 0.39
CA GLU A 91 7.37 21.39 0.03
C GLU A 91 7.68 21.38 -1.47
N LEU A 92 7.97 20.21 -2.04
CA LEU A 92 8.27 20.09 -3.48
C LEU A 92 7.07 20.46 -4.34
N VAL A 93 5.86 20.07 -3.95
CA VAL A 93 4.64 20.47 -4.67
C VAL A 93 4.42 21.98 -4.59
N HIS A 94 4.62 22.60 -3.42
CA HIS A 94 4.57 24.07 -3.28
C HIS A 94 5.64 24.78 -4.12
N GLN A 95 6.78 24.14 -4.36
CA GLN A 95 7.84 24.63 -5.26
C GLN A 95 7.54 24.37 -6.75
N GLY A 96 6.39 23.81 -7.08
CA GLY A 96 5.92 23.63 -8.45
C GLY A 96 6.08 22.21 -9.01
N ALA A 97 6.41 21.21 -8.18
CA ALA A 97 6.43 19.82 -8.61
C ALA A 97 5.04 19.34 -9.04
N GLN A 98 4.93 18.90 -10.29
CA GLN A 98 3.69 18.39 -10.88
C GLN A 98 3.62 16.86 -10.80
N THR A 99 4.70 16.19 -10.46
CA THR A 99 4.76 14.74 -10.22
C THR A 99 5.92 14.44 -9.27
N LEU A 100 5.73 13.51 -8.33
CA LEU A 100 6.79 13.06 -7.43
C LEU A 100 7.07 11.57 -7.59
N GLY A 101 8.32 11.19 -7.85
CA GLY A 101 8.79 9.81 -7.71
C GLY A 101 9.21 9.51 -6.28
N ILE A 102 8.96 8.29 -5.80
CA ILE A 102 9.31 7.89 -4.44
C ILE A 102 10.08 6.59 -4.50
N LEU A 103 11.37 6.63 -4.20
CA LEU A 103 12.18 5.42 -3.98
C LEU A 103 12.19 5.06 -2.50
N GLY A 104 11.50 3.96 -2.16
CA GLY A 104 11.40 3.45 -0.80
C GLY A 104 10.60 2.14 -0.73
N GLY A 105 10.18 1.76 0.47
CA GLY A 105 9.23 0.66 0.65
C GLY A 105 7.78 1.11 0.54
N ASP A 106 6.85 0.17 0.68
CA ASP A 106 5.40 0.43 0.58
C ASP A 106 4.93 1.54 1.54
N GLY A 107 5.43 1.57 2.78
CA GLY A 107 5.13 2.63 3.73
C GLY A 107 5.58 4.01 3.27
N SER A 108 6.76 4.13 2.63
CA SER A 108 7.25 5.42 2.10
C SER A 108 6.39 5.93 0.95
N ALA A 109 6.03 5.04 0.03
CA ALA A 109 5.13 5.39 -1.07
C ALA A 109 3.74 5.77 -0.56
N ARG A 110 3.20 5.05 0.45
CA ARG A 110 1.94 5.40 1.12
C ARG A 110 2.01 6.78 1.79
N THR A 111 3.05 7.08 2.57
CA THR A 111 3.20 8.39 3.24
C THR A 111 3.09 9.54 2.25
N VAL A 112 3.81 9.45 1.12
CA VAL A 112 3.77 10.50 0.10
C VAL A 112 2.44 10.52 -0.65
N ALA A 113 1.87 9.35 -0.99
CA ALA A 113 0.55 9.27 -1.61
C ALA A 113 -0.53 9.99 -0.80
N LEU A 114 -0.52 9.80 0.53
CA LEU A 114 -1.46 10.42 1.44
C LEU A 114 -1.18 11.91 1.64
N ALA A 115 0.08 12.32 1.65
CA ALA A 115 0.47 13.73 1.71
C ALA A 115 -0.10 14.52 0.52
N LEU A 116 -0.03 13.95 -0.69
CA LEU A 116 -0.48 14.61 -1.91
C LEU A 116 -1.97 14.40 -2.22
N ARG A 117 -2.70 13.67 -1.36
CA ARG A 117 -4.10 13.33 -1.60
C ARG A 117 -4.96 14.59 -1.62
N GLY A 118 -5.59 14.85 -2.78
CA GLY A 118 -6.42 16.03 -3.01
C GLY A 118 -5.68 17.21 -3.64
N LEU A 119 -4.38 17.07 -3.94
CA LEU A 119 -3.59 18.08 -4.66
C LEU A 119 -3.50 17.81 -6.17
N ASP A 120 -4.18 16.78 -6.69
CA ASP A 120 -4.10 16.33 -8.10
C ASP A 120 -2.67 16.13 -8.63
N VAL A 121 -1.69 15.89 -7.74
CA VAL A 121 -0.31 15.57 -8.09
C VAL A 121 -0.10 14.06 -8.04
N PRO A 122 0.17 13.38 -9.17
CA PRO A 122 0.46 11.95 -9.20
C PRO A 122 1.79 11.61 -8.54
N ILE A 123 1.82 10.46 -7.87
CA ILE A 123 3.07 9.86 -7.39
C ILE A 123 3.52 8.70 -8.29
N LEU A 124 4.84 8.55 -8.47
CA LEU A 124 5.48 7.42 -9.13
C LEU A 124 6.17 6.55 -8.07
N PRO A 125 5.54 5.47 -7.55
CA PRO A 125 6.17 4.60 -6.58
C PRO A 125 7.26 3.75 -7.25
N LEU A 126 8.52 3.94 -6.85
CA LEU A 126 9.67 3.22 -7.38
C LEU A 126 10.06 2.07 -6.44
N PRO A 127 10.34 0.86 -6.96
CA PRO A 127 10.64 -0.31 -6.13
C PRO A 127 11.97 -0.14 -5.39
N GLY A 128 11.90 0.10 -4.08
CA GLY A 128 13.05 0.29 -3.18
C GLY A 128 12.97 -0.46 -1.85
N GLY A 129 11.89 -1.22 -1.63
CA GLY A 129 11.67 -2.04 -0.44
C GLY A 129 11.72 -3.55 -0.72
N THR A 130 11.37 -4.33 0.30
CA THR A 130 11.45 -5.81 0.24
C THR A 130 10.28 -6.45 -0.50
N LEU A 131 9.06 -5.94 -0.33
CA LEU A 131 7.84 -6.54 -0.90
C LEU A 131 7.25 -5.74 -2.07
N ASN A 132 7.46 -4.41 -2.10
CA ASN A 132 7.05 -3.50 -3.18
C ASN A 132 5.61 -3.73 -3.69
N ARG A 133 4.67 -4.05 -2.81
CA ARG A 133 3.30 -4.43 -3.18
C ARG A 133 2.56 -3.29 -3.85
N LEU A 134 2.75 -2.05 -3.39
CA LEU A 134 2.15 -0.89 -4.02
C LEU A 134 2.76 -0.64 -5.41
N CYS A 135 4.07 -0.82 -5.55
CA CYS A 135 4.72 -0.74 -6.86
C CYS A 135 4.15 -1.82 -7.79
N HIS A 136 3.93 -3.05 -7.30
CA HIS A 136 3.34 -4.12 -8.08
C HIS A 136 1.91 -3.83 -8.51
N ARG A 137 1.12 -3.24 -7.61
CA ARG A 137 -0.23 -2.78 -7.93
C ARG A 137 -0.21 -1.73 -9.05
N VAL A 138 0.70 -0.75 -8.99
CA VAL A 138 0.78 0.37 -9.95
C VAL A 138 1.45 -0.02 -11.28
N HIS A 139 2.53 -0.80 -11.25
CA HIS A 139 3.42 -1.07 -12.39
C HIS A 139 3.43 -2.53 -12.84
N GLY A 140 2.72 -3.43 -12.15
CA GLY A 140 2.86 -4.87 -12.38
C GLY A 140 4.22 -5.37 -11.87
N HIS A 141 4.82 -6.35 -12.52
CA HIS A 141 6.11 -6.89 -12.09
C HIS A 141 7.32 -6.14 -12.68
N ALA A 142 7.11 -4.92 -13.20
CA ALA A 142 8.18 -4.10 -13.75
C ALA A 142 9.24 -3.78 -12.67
N ASP A 143 10.51 -3.95 -13.03
CA ASP A 143 11.62 -3.54 -12.17
C ASP A 143 11.86 -2.02 -12.26
N LEU A 144 12.77 -1.51 -11.42
CA LEU A 144 13.14 -0.09 -11.41
C LEU A 144 13.57 0.43 -12.79
N GLY A 145 14.34 -0.36 -13.54
CA GLY A 145 14.85 0.06 -14.84
C GLY A 145 13.74 0.10 -15.89
N GLN A 146 12.85 -0.90 -15.90
CA GLN A 146 11.69 -0.94 -16.77
C GLN A 146 10.73 0.20 -16.46
N THR A 147 10.39 0.40 -15.18
CA THR A 147 9.52 1.50 -14.74
C THR A 147 10.04 2.86 -15.23
N LEU A 148 11.35 3.11 -15.14
CA LEU A 148 11.94 4.37 -15.60
C LEU A 148 12.00 4.49 -17.13
N ARG A 149 12.23 3.39 -17.87
CA ARG A 149 12.20 3.38 -19.35
C ARG A 149 10.80 3.68 -19.90
N ASP A 150 9.79 3.15 -19.23
CA ASP A 150 8.40 3.25 -19.67
C ASP A 150 7.73 4.56 -19.20
N LEU A 151 8.47 5.43 -18.51
CA LEU A 151 7.96 6.67 -17.93
C LEU A 151 7.34 7.62 -18.98
N GLY A 152 7.89 7.65 -20.20
CA GLY A 152 7.35 8.47 -21.30
C GLY A 152 5.94 8.05 -21.75
N ASN A 153 5.53 6.81 -21.47
CA ASN A 153 4.20 6.30 -21.76
C ASN A 153 3.29 6.28 -20.51
N ALA A 154 3.80 6.76 -19.38
CA ALA A 154 3.10 6.63 -18.12
C ALA A 154 1.88 7.57 -18.07
N LYS A 155 0.81 7.11 -17.44
CA LYS A 155 -0.46 7.83 -17.37
C LYS A 155 -0.89 8.03 -15.92
N PRO A 156 -1.46 9.19 -15.56
CA PRO A 156 -2.03 9.39 -14.24
C PRO A 156 -3.30 8.54 -14.10
N VAL A 157 -3.37 7.75 -13.03
CA VAL A 157 -4.49 6.85 -12.74
C VAL A 157 -4.88 7.00 -11.28
N TRP A 158 -6.17 7.10 -11.01
CA TRP A 158 -6.68 7.05 -9.64
C TRP A 158 -6.67 5.61 -9.15
N LEU A 159 -5.88 5.37 -8.10
CA LEU A 159 -5.86 4.10 -7.40
C LEU A 159 -6.97 4.09 -6.35
N SER A 160 -7.81 3.06 -6.40
CA SER A 160 -8.74 2.75 -5.33
C SER A 160 -7.99 2.18 -4.12
N GLY A 161 -8.45 2.57 -2.95
CA GLY A 161 -7.97 2.13 -1.65
C GLY A 161 -9.13 1.76 -0.74
N GLY A 162 -8.82 1.57 0.53
CA GLY A 162 -9.81 1.49 1.58
C GLY A 162 -9.49 2.40 2.74
N LEU A 163 -10.48 2.55 3.60
CA LEU A 163 -10.42 3.36 4.80
C LEU A 163 -10.82 2.48 5.98
N ALA A 164 -9.93 2.37 6.97
CA ALA A 164 -10.17 1.71 8.25
C ALA A 164 -10.29 2.80 9.33
N ASN A 165 -11.53 3.16 9.68
CA ASN A 165 -11.86 4.39 10.41
C ASN A 165 -11.29 5.63 9.72
N GLU A 166 -10.21 6.22 10.24
CA GLU A 166 -9.46 7.36 9.67
C GLU A 166 -8.25 6.92 8.81
N HIS A 167 -7.84 5.65 8.91
CA HIS A 167 -6.60 5.15 8.35
C HIS A 167 -6.79 4.66 6.91
N VAL A 168 -6.19 5.37 5.95
CA VAL A 168 -6.23 4.96 4.54
C VAL A 168 -5.25 3.82 4.28
N PHE A 169 -5.67 2.81 3.51
CA PHE A 169 -4.79 1.78 2.95
C PHE A 169 -4.94 1.69 1.44
N LEU A 170 -3.84 1.35 0.76
CA LEU A 170 -3.71 1.26 -0.69
C LEU A 170 -3.53 -0.19 -1.17
N VAL A 171 -3.10 -1.10 -0.29
CA VAL A 171 -2.84 -2.51 -0.61
C VAL A 171 -3.77 -3.43 0.18
N ALA A 172 -3.67 -3.44 1.51
CA ALA A 172 -4.55 -4.23 2.36
C ALA A 172 -4.42 -3.84 3.83
N SER A 173 -5.50 -4.08 4.58
CA SER A 173 -5.50 -4.05 6.03
C SER A 173 -5.94 -5.38 6.62
N GLY A 174 -5.31 -5.80 7.72
CA GLY A 174 -5.64 -7.03 8.43
C GLY A 174 -5.92 -6.76 9.90
N PHE A 175 -6.94 -7.42 10.46
CA PHE A 175 -7.43 -7.23 11.82
C PHE A 175 -7.56 -8.57 12.52
N GLY A 176 -7.22 -8.62 13.80
CA GLY A 176 -7.22 -9.85 14.59
C GLY A 176 -5.92 -10.04 15.37
N PRO A 177 -5.58 -11.27 15.80
CA PRO A 177 -4.42 -11.55 16.65
C PRO A 177 -3.09 -11.48 15.89
N TRP A 178 -2.81 -10.32 15.27
CA TRP A 178 -1.70 -10.13 14.34
C TRP A 178 -0.33 -10.36 14.97
N MET A 179 -0.14 -9.97 16.22
CA MET A 179 1.10 -10.25 16.96
C MET A 179 1.39 -11.75 17.02
N GLY A 180 0.34 -12.57 17.11
CA GLY A 180 0.49 -14.01 17.09
C GLY A 180 0.99 -14.55 15.75
N PHE A 181 0.39 -14.07 14.65
CA PHE A 181 0.83 -14.41 13.30
C PHE A 181 2.22 -13.86 12.97
N HIS A 182 2.57 -12.69 13.48
CA HIS A 182 3.90 -12.13 13.31
C HIS A 182 4.98 -13.01 13.98
N THR A 183 4.75 -13.42 15.24
CA THR A 183 5.63 -14.34 15.98
C THR A 183 5.74 -15.70 15.28
N MET A 184 4.61 -16.22 14.77
CA MET A 184 4.59 -17.43 13.94
C MET A 184 5.50 -17.25 12.72
N ARG A 185 5.29 -16.19 11.92
CA ARG A 185 6.03 -15.93 10.68
C ARG A 185 7.54 -15.77 10.93
N GLU A 186 7.92 -15.03 11.96
CA GLU A 186 9.34 -14.83 12.25
C GLU A 186 10.01 -16.12 12.77
N THR A 187 9.30 -16.90 13.58
CA THR A 187 9.78 -18.21 14.01
C THR A 187 9.87 -19.19 12.83
N MET A 188 8.91 -19.18 11.90
CA MET A 188 8.99 -19.98 10.66
C MET A 188 10.23 -19.62 9.84
N ARG A 189 10.53 -18.32 9.72
CA ARG A 189 11.68 -17.82 8.96
C ARG A 189 13.01 -18.24 9.58
N ARG A 190 13.10 -18.29 10.92
CA ARG A 190 14.35 -18.61 11.64
C ARG A 190 14.54 -20.10 11.91
N HIS A 191 13.47 -20.82 12.21
CA HIS A 191 13.52 -22.18 12.77
C HIS A 191 12.68 -23.19 11.97
N GLY A 192 12.16 -22.78 10.80
CA GLY A 192 11.36 -23.64 9.93
C GLY A 192 9.88 -23.69 10.30
N PHE A 193 9.08 -24.19 9.35
CA PHE A 193 7.61 -24.16 9.39
C PHE A 193 7.02 -24.74 10.69
N TRP A 194 7.51 -25.91 11.13
CA TRP A 194 7.02 -26.61 12.32
C TRP A 194 7.27 -25.84 13.62
N ALA A 195 8.42 -25.19 13.76
CA ALA A 195 8.74 -24.37 14.91
C ALA A 195 7.84 -23.13 14.99
N GLY A 196 7.54 -22.51 13.84
CA GLY A 196 6.61 -21.39 13.80
C GLY A 196 5.19 -21.77 14.18
N LEU A 197 4.72 -22.96 13.78
CA LEU A 197 3.45 -23.48 14.23
C LEU A 197 3.46 -23.80 15.74
N GLY A 198 4.58 -24.28 16.27
CA GLY A 198 4.80 -24.47 17.71
C GLY A 198 4.69 -23.16 18.51
N ALA A 199 5.19 -22.05 17.96
CA ALA A 199 5.07 -20.72 18.56
C ALA A 199 3.61 -20.21 18.64
N LEU A 200 2.68 -20.86 17.94
CA LEU A 200 1.25 -20.58 18.00
C LEU A 200 0.52 -21.38 19.09
N LYS A 201 1.16 -22.39 19.70
CA LYS A 201 0.65 -23.09 20.90
C LYS A 201 0.78 -22.24 22.17
N THR A 202 1.78 -21.37 22.24
CA THR A 202 1.99 -20.44 23.37
C THR A 202 1.10 -19.20 23.29
N LEU A 203 0.45 -18.99 22.14
CA LEU A 203 -0.56 -17.95 21.94
C LEU A 203 -1.89 -18.48 22.50
N ARG A 204 -2.35 -17.86 23.60
CA ARG A 204 -3.53 -18.30 24.39
C ARG A 204 -4.74 -18.64 23.50
N HIS A 205 -5.54 -19.62 23.94
CA HIS A 205 -6.88 -19.93 23.38
C HIS A 205 -7.77 -18.69 23.21
N ASP A 206 -7.53 -17.66 24.00
CA ASP A 206 -8.22 -16.36 23.99
C ASP A 206 -8.14 -15.61 22.64
N LEU A 207 -7.09 -15.82 21.84
CA LEU A 207 -6.92 -15.15 20.54
C LEU A 207 -7.80 -15.76 19.42
N PHE A 208 -8.30 -16.97 19.62
CA PHE A 208 -9.16 -17.72 18.68
C PHE A 208 -10.61 -17.84 19.19
N ALA A 209 -11.02 -16.94 20.09
CA ALA A 209 -12.33 -16.98 20.73
C ALA A 209 -13.45 -16.34 19.87
N GLY A 210 -13.22 -16.07 18.58
CA GLY A 210 -14.19 -15.39 17.72
C GLY A 210 -14.44 -13.96 18.17
N ARG A 211 -13.37 -13.24 18.55
CA ARG A 211 -13.49 -11.92 19.18
C ARG A 211 -14.04 -10.84 18.26
N LEU A 212 -13.98 -11.02 16.95
CA LEU A 212 -14.48 -10.05 15.97
C LEU A 212 -15.86 -10.47 15.46
N SER A 213 -16.75 -9.52 15.23
CA SER A 213 -18.07 -9.75 14.64
C SER A 213 -18.34 -8.72 13.55
N LEU A 214 -18.73 -9.19 12.37
CA LEU A 214 -19.05 -8.36 11.21
C LEU A 214 -20.53 -8.01 11.19
N SER A 215 -20.87 -6.76 10.90
CA SER A 215 -22.28 -6.35 10.79
C SER A 215 -23.05 -7.07 9.69
N ALA A 216 -22.38 -7.50 8.62
CA ALA A 216 -23.01 -8.11 7.45
C ALA A 216 -23.64 -9.48 7.73
N ASN A 217 -23.01 -10.28 8.62
CA ASN A 217 -23.46 -11.65 8.92
C ASN A 217 -23.59 -11.94 10.42
N ARG A 218 -23.20 -10.99 11.29
CA ARG A 218 -23.09 -11.15 12.76
C ARG A 218 -22.35 -12.42 13.19
N GLN A 219 -21.49 -12.95 12.33
CA GLN A 219 -20.72 -14.15 12.61
C GLN A 219 -19.43 -13.77 13.31
N ALA A 220 -19.19 -14.43 14.44
CA ALA A 220 -17.91 -14.38 15.12
C ALA A 220 -16.80 -14.91 14.20
N CYS A 221 -15.71 -14.17 14.10
CA CYS A 221 -14.48 -14.55 13.40
C CYS A 221 -13.25 -14.10 14.19
N ASP A 222 -12.09 -14.62 13.80
CA ASP A 222 -10.83 -14.34 14.48
C ASP A 222 -9.96 -13.36 13.69
N VAL A 223 -10.08 -13.41 12.36
CA VAL A 223 -9.32 -12.57 11.45
C VAL A 223 -10.23 -11.99 10.38
N VAL A 224 -10.00 -10.71 10.07
CA VAL A 224 -10.57 -10.01 8.93
C VAL A 224 -9.43 -9.40 8.12
N ILE A 225 -9.42 -9.59 6.81
CA ILE A 225 -8.51 -8.91 5.90
C ILE A 225 -9.34 -8.17 4.88
N ALA A 226 -9.04 -6.91 4.64
CA ALA A 226 -9.69 -6.06 3.65
C ALA A 226 -8.66 -5.60 2.61
N ALA A 227 -9.02 -5.71 1.34
CA ALA A 227 -8.21 -5.21 0.23
C ALA A 227 -9.10 -4.40 -0.74
N PRO A 228 -8.57 -3.34 -1.37
CA PRO A 228 -9.22 -2.70 -2.50
C PRO A 228 -9.06 -3.61 -3.71
N GLY A 229 -10.17 -4.22 -4.13
CA GLY A 229 -10.12 -5.33 -5.07
C GLY A 229 -9.99 -6.69 -4.40
N GLN A 230 -9.37 -7.65 -5.08
CA GLN A 230 -9.25 -9.01 -4.53
C GLN A 230 -8.16 -9.13 -3.46
N VAL A 231 -8.45 -9.86 -2.40
CA VAL A 231 -7.51 -10.14 -1.29
C VAL A 231 -6.26 -10.87 -1.80
N ASP A 232 -6.41 -11.79 -2.75
CA ASP A 232 -5.28 -12.54 -3.33
C ASP A 232 -4.23 -11.64 -3.98
N GLU A 233 -4.67 -10.59 -4.66
CA GLU A 233 -3.77 -9.67 -5.38
C GLU A 233 -2.96 -8.84 -4.39
N ALA A 234 -3.57 -8.40 -3.28
CA ALA A 234 -2.86 -7.71 -2.20
C ALA A 234 -1.76 -8.56 -1.53
N PHE A 235 -1.82 -9.89 -1.67
CA PHE A 235 -0.80 -10.82 -1.21
C PHE A 235 0.07 -11.41 -2.32
N GLY A 236 -0.08 -10.97 -3.57
CA GLY A 236 0.69 -11.49 -4.72
C GLY A 236 0.31 -12.91 -5.14
N LEU A 237 -0.91 -13.36 -4.79
CA LEU A 237 -1.46 -14.68 -5.12
C LEU A 237 -2.36 -14.64 -6.36
N GLY A 238 -2.74 -13.44 -6.82
CA GLY A 238 -3.54 -13.23 -8.02
C GLY A 238 -2.84 -13.72 -9.30
N THR A 239 -3.63 -14.10 -10.29
CA THR A 239 -3.17 -14.48 -11.64
C THR A 239 -3.41 -13.40 -12.69
N LYS A 240 -4.17 -12.35 -12.34
CA LYS A 240 -4.50 -11.24 -13.24
C LYS A 240 -3.73 -9.99 -12.83
N GLU A 241 -3.20 -9.28 -13.82
CA GLU A 241 -2.82 -7.89 -13.65
C GLU A 241 -4.11 -7.08 -13.56
N ILE A 242 -4.31 -6.38 -12.43
CA ILE A 242 -5.48 -5.53 -12.25
C ILE A 242 -5.39 -4.36 -13.23
N ASP A 243 -6.36 -4.28 -14.14
CA ASP A 243 -6.76 -3.06 -14.85
C ASP A 243 -7.78 -2.32 -13.98
N PHE A 244 -7.42 -1.14 -13.47
CA PHE A 244 -8.26 -0.36 -12.56
C PHE A 244 -9.54 0.16 -13.24
N PRO A 245 -10.67 0.40 -12.52
CA PRO A 245 -10.77 0.60 -11.08
C PRO A 245 -11.76 -0.35 -10.39
N GLU A 246 -11.25 -1.22 -9.52
CA GLU A 246 -12.08 -1.91 -8.53
C GLU A 246 -12.40 -0.92 -7.40
N THR A 247 -13.61 -0.35 -7.41
CA THR A 247 -14.04 0.67 -6.45
C THR A 247 -14.60 0.09 -5.15
N ARG A 248 -14.51 -1.23 -4.96
CA ARG A 248 -15.12 -1.98 -3.86
C ARG A 248 -14.05 -2.68 -3.03
N LEU A 249 -14.35 -2.94 -1.75
CA LEU A 249 -13.49 -3.72 -0.87
C LEU A 249 -13.91 -5.19 -0.89
N GLU A 250 -12.98 -6.10 -1.20
CA GLU A 250 -13.14 -7.49 -0.79
C GLU A 250 -12.64 -7.62 0.65
N THR A 251 -13.48 -8.21 1.49
CA THR A 251 -13.12 -8.58 2.85
C THR A 251 -13.15 -10.09 2.99
N ALA A 252 -12.02 -10.67 3.37
CA ALA A 252 -11.89 -12.07 3.75
C ALA A 252 -11.95 -12.20 5.27
N GLN A 253 -12.76 -13.12 5.76
CA GLN A 253 -12.83 -13.47 7.17
C GLN A 253 -12.50 -14.94 7.38
N ALA A 254 -11.88 -15.25 8.51
CA ALA A 254 -11.64 -16.63 8.92
C ALA A 254 -11.99 -16.83 10.40
N ARG A 255 -12.62 -17.98 10.69
CA ARG A 255 -12.83 -18.46 12.05
C ARG A 255 -12.03 -19.74 12.27
N PHE A 256 -11.23 -19.77 13.32
CA PHE A 256 -10.37 -20.89 13.67
C PHE A 256 -10.99 -21.65 14.85
N SER A 257 -11.22 -22.96 14.68
CA SER A 257 -11.57 -23.84 15.80
C SER A 257 -10.33 -24.38 16.53
N GLY A 258 -9.13 -24.05 16.04
CA GLY A 258 -7.86 -24.45 16.62
C GLY A 258 -6.69 -24.31 15.65
N LEU A 259 -5.52 -24.75 16.11
CA LEU A 259 -4.25 -24.60 15.40
C LEU A 259 -4.21 -25.34 14.04
N GLY A 260 -4.97 -26.44 13.92
CA GLY A 260 -5.11 -27.20 12.67
C GLY A 260 -5.71 -26.37 11.53
N ASN A 261 -6.74 -25.56 11.80
CA ASN A 261 -7.33 -24.69 10.77
C ASN A 261 -6.36 -23.60 10.32
N VAL A 262 -5.51 -23.11 11.23
CA VAL A 262 -4.48 -22.12 10.87
C VAL A 262 -3.44 -22.75 9.94
N MET A 263 -2.96 -23.96 10.27
CA MET A 263 -2.04 -24.71 9.42
C MET A 263 -2.67 -25.01 8.05
N TRP A 264 -3.91 -25.47 8.05
CA TRP A 264 -4.63 -25.78 6.81
C TRP A 264 -4.88 -24.54 5.97
N LEU A 265 -5.18 -23.40 6.59
CA LEU A 265 -5.25 -22.11 5.89
C LEU A 265 -3.91 -21.75 5.26
N ALA A 266 -2.81 -21.82 6.01
CA ALA A 266 -1.49 -21.51 5.48
C ALA A 266 -1.12 -22.40 4.27
N LEU A 267 -1.42 -23.70 4.35
CA LEU A 267 -1.19 -24.63 3.24
C LEU A 267 -2.11 -24.33 2.05
N ALA A 268 -3.39 -24.05 2.30
CA ALA A 268 -4.34 -23.71 1.26
C ALA A 268 -4.00 -22.38 0.57
N VAL A 269 -3.44 -21.40 1.30
CA VAL A 269 -2.92 -20.15 0.71
C VAL A 269 -1.74 -20.44 -0.22
N LEU A 270 -0.81 -21.32 0.17
CA LEU A 270 0.30 -21.74 -0.69
C LEU A 270 -0.19 -22.38 -2.00
N PHE A 271 -1.21 -23.22 -1.92
CA PHE A 271 -1.84 -23.84 -3.09
C PHE A 271 -2.91 -22.97 -3.77
N ARG A 272 -3.12 -21.72 -3.33
CA ARG A 272 -4.16 -20.81 -3.83
C ARG A 272 -5.60 -21.36 -3.75
N ARG A 273 -5.86 -22.26 -2.81
CA ARG A 273 -7.16 -22.92 -2.55
C ARG A 273 -7.86 -22.42 -1.29
N TRP A 274 -7.37 -21.36 -0.67
CA TRP A 274 -7.87 -20.85 0.61
C TRP A 274 -9.35 -20.41 0.54
N ARG A 275 -9.82 -19.99 -0.64
CA ARG A 275 -11.24 -19.64 -0.87
C ARG A 275 -12.21 -20.82 -0.77
N ASN A 276 -11.71 -22.05 -0.90
CA ASN A 276 -12.55 -23.27 -0.82
C ASN A 276 -12.72 -23.76 0.62
N LEU A 277 -12.13 -23.08 1.60
CA LEU A 277 -12.20 -23.49 3.00
C LEU A 277 -13.55 -23.10 3.59
N SER A 278 -14.26 -24.05 4.19
CA SER A 278 -15.58 -23.80 4.81
C SER A 278 -15.55 -22.77 5.94
N PHE A 279 -14.38 -22.54 6.54
CA PHE A 279 -14.16 -21.58 7.61
C PHE A 279 -13.56 -20.25 7.15
N ALA A 280 -13.28 -20.09 5.85
CA ALA A 280 -12.91 -18.83 5.23
C ALA A 280 -14.07 -18.35 4.36
N LYS A 281 -14.43 -17.08 4.48
CA LYS A 281 -15.48 -16.47 3.65
C LYS A 281 -14.97 -15.17 3.08
N THR A 282 -15.37 -14.85 1.85
CA THR A 282 -15.14 -13.54 1.27
C THR A 282 -16.48 -12.86 0.99
N GLN A 283 -16.47 -11.55 1.00
CA GLN A 283 -17.59 -10.73 0.60
C GLN A 283 -17.04 -9.44 0.01
N ILE A 284 -17.79 -8.85 -0.93
CA ILE A 284 -17.46 -7.56 -1.52
C ILE A 284 -18.44 -6.54 -0.96
N SER A 285 -17.94 -5.43 -0.44
CA SER A 285 -18.77 -4.37 0.14
C SER A 285 -18.12 -3.00 -0.01
N ASP A 286 -18.96 -1.95 -0.06
CA ASP A 286 -18.49 -0.57 -0.02
C ASP A 286 -18.26 -0.09 1.41
N ARG A 287 -18.93 -0.73 2.37
CA ARG A 287 -18.83 -0.45 3.80
C ARG A 287 -19.06 -1.71 4.61
N LEU A 288 -18.22 -1.91 5.62
CA LEU A 288 -18.34 -2.99 6.58
C LEU A 288 -17.97 -2.49 7.98
N SER A 289 -18.84 -2.74 8.96
CA SER A 289 -18.50 -2.55 10.36
C SER A 289 -18.05 -3.86 10.99
N VAL A 290 -16.97 -3.80 11.74
CA VAL A 290 -16.39 -4.86 12.56
C VAL A 290 -16.41 -4.37 14.00
N SER A 291 -16.91 -5.19 14.91
CA SER A 291 -16.90 -4.94 16.35
C SER A 291 -16.09 -6.02 17.03
N CYS A 292 -15.53 -5.75 18.22
CA CYS A 292 -14.97 -6.80 19.05
C CYS A 292 -15.66 -6.94 20.39
N GLY A 293 -15.76 -8.19 20.87
CA GLY A 293 -16.24 -8.50 22.22
C GLY A 293 -15.17 -8.39 23.31
N GLY A 294 -14.00 -7.81 23.00
CA GLY A 294 -12.91 -7.57 23.94
C GLY A 294 -12.52 -6.09 24.00
N ASP A 295 -11.37 -5.79 24.60
CA ASP A 295 -10.99 -4.41 24.89
C ASP A 295 -10.58 -3.58 23.66
N GLU A 296 -9.96 -4.22 22.65
CA GLU A 296 -9.41 -3.50 21.49
C GLU A 296 -9.24 -4.38 20.24
N ILE A 297 -9.57 -3.80 19.09
CA ILE A 297 -9.22 -4.26 17.74
C ILE A 297 -7.83 -3.69 17.40
N ILE A 298 -6.87 -4.60 17.27
CA ILE A 298 -5.55 -4.29 16.73
C ILE A 298 -5.51 -4.75 15.28
N GLY A 299 -5.00 -3.90 14.41
CA GLY A 299 -4.83 -4.21 13.00
C GLY A 299 -3.50 -3.75 12.44
N LEU A 300 -3.21 -4.24 11.24
CA LEU A 300 -2.22 -3.66 10.35
C LEU A 300 -2.92 -2.93 9.20
N VAL A 301 -2.46 -1.73 8.91
CA VAL A 301 -2.86 -0.92 7.75
C VAL A 301 -1.64 -0.82 6.84
N ASP A 302 -1.66 -1.49 5.68
CA ASP A 302 -0.52 -1.59 4.75
C ASP A 302 0.81 -2.00 5.42
N GLY A 303 0.74 -2.77 6.51
CA GLY A 303 1.92 -3.20 7.25
C GLY A 303 2.19 -2.43 8.55
N GLU A 304 1.55 -1.28 8.76
CA GLU A 304 1.72 -0.45 9.96
C GLU A 304 0.70 -0.81 11.04
N LYS A 305 1.15 -0.94 12.29
CA LYS A 305 0.27 -1.30 13.41
C LYS A 305 -0.61 -0.11 13.81
N CYS A 306 -1.92 -0.33 13.83
CA CYS A 306 -2.93 0.63 14.27
C CYS A 306 -3.85 0.01 15.32
N GLN A 307 -4.43 0.87 16.14
CA GLN A 307 -5.39 0.56 17.19
C GLN A 307 -6.73 1.20 16.84
N PHE A 308 -7.84 0.47 17.04
CA PHE A 308 -9.16 0.90 16.57
C PHE A 308 -10.24 0.89 17.67
N GLY A 309 -9.87 0.67 18.94
CA GLY A 309 -10.86 0.51 20.02
C GLY A 309 -11.75 -0.71 19.78
N ASP A 310 -13.02 -0.65 20.18
CA ASP A 310 -13.98 -1.75 20.07
C ASP A 310 -14.75 -1.80 18.74
N HIS A 311 -14.64 -0.75 17.92
CA HIS A 311 -15.37 -0.60 16.67
C HIS A 311 -14.48 -0.12 15.52
N LEU A 312 -14.55 -0.86 14.42
CA LEU A 312 -13.85 -0.58 13.18
C LEU A 312 -14.86 -0.49 12.03
N VAL A 313 -14.78 0.58 11.25
CA VAL A 313 -15.53 0.77 10.01
C VAL A 313 -14.56 0.73 8.84
N LEU A 314 -14.75 -0.25 7.97
CA LEU A 314 -14.08 -0.37 6.69
C LEU A 314 -14.94 0.27 5.61
N ARG A 315 -14.34 1.11 4.76
CA ARG A 315 -15.04 1.75 3.62
C ARG A 315 -14.17 1.74 2.37
N ALA A 316 -14.77 1.48 1.23
CA ALA A 316 -14.08 1.62 -0.04
C ALA A 316 -13.78 3.09 -0.32
N LEU A 317 -12.61 3.36 -0.87
CA LEU A 317 -12.16 4.69 -1.22
C LEU A 317 -11.77 4.70 -2.72
N PRO A 318 -12.70 5.08 -3.62
CA PRO A 318 -12.46 4.99 -5.07
C PRO A 318 -11.25 5.80 -5.56
N ARG A 319 -10.95 6.92 -4.89
CA ARG A 319 -9.85 7.83 -5.23
C ARG A 319 -8.94 8.02 -4.01
N ALA A 320 -8.19 6.97 -3.69
CA ALA A 320 -7.32 6.98 -2.51
C ALA A 320 -5.98 7.65 -2.79
N ALA A 321 -5.41 7.43 -3.97
CA ALA A 321 -4.15 8.04 -4.40
C ALA A 321 -4.14 8.25 -5.90
N LEU A 322 -3.58 9.38 -6.36
CA LEU A 322 -3.27 9.58 -7.76
C LEU A 322 -1.86 9.03 -8.01
N VAL A 323 -1.73 8.08 -8.92
CA VAL A 323 -0.45 7.43 -9.24
C VAL A 323 -0.12 7.58 -10.71
N LEU A 324 1.16 7.63 -11.04
CA LEU A 324 1.65 7.56 -12.41
C LEU A 324 1.95 6.10 -12.75
N SER A 325 1.10 5.46 -13.54
CA SER A 325 1.26 4.05 -13.91
C SER A 325 1.98 3.93 -15.24
N THR A 326 2.94 3.01 -15.30
CA THR A 326 3.68 2.63 -16.52
C THR A 326 3.12 1.35 -17.13
N LYS A 327 2.02 0.78 -16.59
CA LYS A 327 1.35 -0.35 -17.23
C LYS A 327 0.87 0.11 -18.60
N GLY A 328 1.36 -0.54 -19.65
CA GLY A 328 0.82 -0.33 -20.98
C GLY A 328 -0.65 -0.71 -20.95
N SER A 329 -1.52 0.19 -21.39
CA SER A 329 -2.85 -0.22 -21.85
C SER A 329 -2.63 -1.15 -23.03
N GLN A 330 -2.48 -2.44 -22.76
CA GLN A 330 -2.54 -3.46 -23.81
C GLN A 330 -3.94 -3.32 -24.41
N GLY A 331 -3.98 -2.97 -25.69
CA GLY A 331 -5.23 -2.75 -26.43
C GLY A 331 -6.09 -3.98 -26.52
#